data_AF-A0A8I1FXW3-F1
#
_entry.id   AF-A0A8I1FXW3-F1
#
_cell.length_a   1.000
_cell.length_b   1.000
_cell.length_c   1.000
_cell.angle_alpha   90.00
_cell.angle_beta   90.00
_cell.angle_gamma   90.00
#
_symmetry.space_group_name_H-M   'P 1'
#
loop_
_entity.id
_entity.type
_entity.pdbx_description
1 polymer ?
#
loop_
_entity_poly.entity_id
_entity_poly.type
_entity_poly.pdbx_seq_one_letter_code
_entity_poly.pdbx_strand_id
1 'polypeptide(L)' 'MSKAVSSIASEVNELLRKNGNEFMTLKWAQFYKICDRERLADVVMENIAKQLKKNDLHIIYGNNVIVVRDFCWSPVDI' A
#
# COMPACT_ATOMS: atom_id res chain seq x y z
N MET A 1 -15.89 3.03 -11.18
CA MET A 1 -15.06 2.69 -12.35
C MET A 1 -13.71 2.38 -11.74
N SER A 2 -13.26 1.12 -11.74
CA SER A 2 -12.15 0.70 -10.86
C SER A 2 -10.93 1.61 -11.03
N LYS A 3 -10.38 2.11 -9.92
CA LYS A 3 -9.24 3.05 -9.98
C LYS A 3 -8.04 2.42 -10.70
N ALA A 4 -7.31 3.27 -11.42
CA ALA A 4 -6.03 2.89 -12.00
C ALA A 4 -5.02 2.57 -10.89
N VAL A 5 -4.14 1.61 -11.15
CA VAL A 5 -3.13 1.16 -10.17
C VAL A 5 -2.21 2.30 -9.72
N SER A 6 -1.90 3.25 -10.62
CA SER A 6 -1.15 4.46 -10.31
C SER A 6 -1.89 5.37 -9.32
N SER A 7 -3.19 5.58 -9.50
CA SER A 7 -4.02 6.37 -8.59
C SER A 7 -4.10 5.73 -7.20
N ILE A 8 -4.25 4.40 -7.14
CA ILE A 8 -4.26 3.64 -5.87
C ILE A 8 -2.93 3.85 -5.12
N ALA A 9 -1.81 3.72 -5.82
CA ALA A 9 -0.49 3.89 -5.20
C ALA A 9 -0.27 5.32 -4.68
N SER A 10 -0.73 6.35 -5.40
CA SER A 10 -0.67 7.73 -4.93
C SER A 10 -1.54 7.97 -3.70
N GLU A 11 -2.76 7.45 -3.68
CA GLU A 11 -3.68 7.60 -2.55
C GLU A 11 -3.18 6.88 -1.30
N VAL A 12 -2.63 5.67 -1.44
CA VAL A 12 -1.98 4.94 -0.36
C VAL A 12 -0.78 5.73 0.21
N ASN A 13 0.03 6.34 -0.67
CA ASN A 13 1.15 7.19 -0.25
C ASN A 13 0.66 8.44 0.50
N GLU A 14 -0.38 9.10 0.01
CA GLU A 14 -0.98 10.25 0.69
C GLU A 14 -1.55 9.89 2.05
N LEU A 15 -2.25 8.76 2.17
CA LEU A 15 -2.78 8.27 3.44
C LEU A 15 -1.66 8.01 4.44
N LEU A 16 -0.57 7.37 4.01
CA LEU A 16 0.57 7.12 4.88
C LEU A 16 1.25 8.41 5.32
N ARG A 17 1.44 9.38 4.39
CA ARG A 17 1.98 10.71 4.70
C ARG A 17 1.12 11.48 5.69
N LYS A 18 -0.22 11.43 5.55
CA LYS A 18 -1.17 12.07 6.46
C LYS A 18 -1.17 11.42 7.85
N ASN A 19 -0.95 10.11 7.92
CA ASN A 19 -0.88 9.37 9.18
C ASN A 19 0.40 9.69 9.97
N GLY A 20 1.44 10.20 9.31
CA GLY A 20 2.74 10.52 9.94
C GLY A 20 3.60 9.29 10.25
N ASN A 21 2.96 8.14 10.47
CA ASN A 21 3.57 6.85 10.77
C ASN A 21 4.33 6.23 9.58
N GLU A 22 5.32 5.40 9.87
CA GLU A 22 6.19 4.73 8.90
C GLU A 22 5.48 3.57 8.18
N PHE A 23 4.46 3.04 8.84
CA PHE A 23 3.58 2.02 8.31
C PHE A 23 2.12 2.36 8.63
N MET A 24 1.21 1.73 7.89
CA MET A 24 -0.21 1.75 8.19
C MET A 24 -0.78 0.36 8.01
N THR A 25 -1.71 -0.01 8.89
CA THR A 25 -2.46 -1.26 8.76
C THR A 25 -3.90 -0.94 8.35
N LEU A 26 -4.38 -1.64 7.34
CA LEU A 26 -5.73 -1.57 6.81
C LEU A 26 -6.40 -2.94 6.90
N LYS A 27 -7.68 -2.93 7.26
CA LYS A 27 -8.54 -4.09 7.01
C LYS A 27 -8.78 -4.23 5.50
N TRP A 28 -8.98 -5.45 5.02
CA TRP A 28 -9.31 -5.71 3.62
C TRP A 28 -10.46 -4.84 3.10
N ALA A 29 -11.53 -4.67 3.88
CA ALA A 29 -12.65 -3.80 3.51
C ALA A 29 -12.25 -2.33 3.29
N GLN A 30 -11.26 -1.81 4.03
CA GLN A 30 -10.74 -0.46 3.84
C GLN A 30 -9.85 -0.39 2.59
N PHE A 31 -9.01 -1.41 2.38
CA PHE A 31 -8.15 -1.49 1.20
C PHE A 31 -8.95 -1.62 -0.11
N TYR A 32 -10.03 -2.40 -0.10
CA TYR A 32 -10.99 -2.52 -1.19
C TYR A 32 -11.68 -1.21 -1.54
N LYS A 33 -12.04 -0.40 -0.54
CA LYS A 33 -12.56 0.96 -0.75
C LYS A 33 -11.52 1.87 -1.40
N ILE A 34 -10.27 1.81 -0.97
CA ILE A 34 -9.18 2.59 -1.61
C ILE A 34 -9.01 2.18 -3.07
N CYS A 35 -9.10 0.87 -3.36
CA CYS A 35 -8.96 0.34 -4.71
C CYS A 35 -10.19 0.57 -5.61
N ASP A 36 -11.32 1.05 -5.07
CA ASP A 36 -12.63 1.09 -5.72
C ASP A 36 -13.03 -0.27 -6.34
N ARG A 37 -12.82 -1.35 -5.57
CA ARG A 37 -13.05 -2.74 -6.02
C ARG A 37 -13.57 -3.59 -4.86
N GLU A 38 -14.58 -4.42 -5.12
CA GLU A 38 -15.10 -5.37 -4.11
C GLU A 38 -14.15 -6.53 -3.82
N ARG A 39 -13.38 -6.94 -4.84
CA ARG A 39 -12.36 -8.00 -4.77
C ARG A 39 -11.16 -7.65 -5.65
N LEU A 40 -10.00 -8.16 -5.27
CA LEU A 40 -8.76 -8.02 -6.02
C LEU A 40 -8.27 -9.41 -6.43
N ALA A 41 -8.05 -9.60 -7.73
CA ALA A 41 -7.34 -10.78 -8.23
C ALA A 41 -5.83 -10.62 -7.95
N ASP A 42 -5.12 -11.74 -7.82
CA ASP A 42 -3.69 -11.74 -7.50
C ASP A 42 -2.86 -10.91 -8.48
N VAL A 43 -3.20 -10.96 -9.77
CA VAL A 43 -2.54 -10.16 -10.82
C VAL A 43 -2.66 -8.64 -10.55
N VAL A 44 -3.81 -8.20 -10.04
CA VAL A 44 -4.02 -6.78 -9.69
C VAL A 44 -3.22 -6.42 -8.44
N MET A 45 -3.16 -7.32 -7.46
CA MET A 45 -2.35 -7.14 -6.25
C MET A 45 -0.86 -7.02 -6.58
N GLU A 46 -0.33 -7.87 -7.47
CA GLU A 46 1.05 -7.78 -7.95
C GLU A 46 1.33 -6.45 -8.64
N ASN A 47 0.40 -5.99 -9.48
CA ASN A 47 0.53 -4.70 -10.16
C ASN A 47 0.53 -3.53 -9.16
N ILE A 48 -0.34 -3.57 -8.14
CA ILE A 48 -0.35 -2.59 -7.06
C ILE A 48 0.97 -2.61 -6.30
N ALA A 49 1.47 -3.79 -5.92
CA ALA A 49 2.75 -3.93 -5.22
C ALA A 49 3.91 -3.37 -6.05
N LYS A 50 3.98 -3.68 -7.36
CA LYS A 50 4.99 -3.13 -8.27
C LYS A 50 4.92 -1.61 -8.38
N GLN A 51 3.71 -1.05 -8.37
CA GLN A 51 3.53 0.40 -8.46
C GLN A 51 3.84 1.11 -7.13
N LEU A 52 3.50 0.51 -6.00
CA LEU A 52 3.85 1.01 -4.67
C LEU A 52 5.37 1.07 -4.46
N LYS A 53 6.10 0.07 -4.94
CA LYS A 53 7.57 0.07 -4.89
C LYS A 53 8.22 1.27 -5.57
N LYS A 54 7.59 1.87 -6.59
CA LYS A 54 8.09 3.10 -7.23
C LYS A 54 8.05 4.33 -6.32
N ASN A 55 7.26 4.27 -5.25
CA ASN A 55 7.13 5.30 -4.23
C ASN A 55 7.84 4.90 -2.93
N ASP A 56 8.75 3.91 -2.97
CA ASP A 56 9.41 3.32 -1.81
C ASP A 56 8.40 2.79 -0.78
N LEU A 57 7.30 2.20 -1.25
CA LEU A 57 6.28 1.57 -0.42
C LEU A 57 6.24 0.06 -0.67
N HIS A 58 6.20 -0.69 0.43
CA HIS A 58 6.04 -2.12 0.45
C HIS A 58 4.65 -2.48 0.98
N ILE A 59 3.99 -3.46 0.37
CA ILE A 59 2.69 -3.97 0.81
C ILE A 59 2.84 -5.44 1.22
N ILE A 60 2.41 -5.75 2.43
CA ILE A 60 2.40 -7.09 3.03
C ILE A 60 0.95 -7.40 3.38
N TYR A 61 0.47 -8.59 3.01
CA TYR A 61 -0.92 -8.94 3.26
C TYR A 61 -1.06 -10.37 3.76
N GLY A 62 -2.02 -10.56 4.67
CA GLY A 62 -2.44 -11.83 5.26
C GLY A 62 -3.89 -11.67 5.73
N ASN A 63 -4.15 -11.84 7.02
CA ASN A 63 -5.47 -11.49 7.59
C ASN A 63 -5.79 -9.99 7.48
N ASN A 64 -4.77 -9.12 7.49
CA ASN A 64 -4.88 -7.68 7.25
C ASN A 64 -3.90 -7.25 6.14
N VAL A 65 -4.08 -6.03 5.63
CA VAL A 65 -3.17 -5.39 4.66
C VAL A 65 -2.29 -4.39 5.39
N ILE A 66 -0.98 -4.57 5.35
CA ILE A 66 0.01 -3.69 5.95
C ILE A 66 0.78 -3.01 4.82
N VAL A 67 0.89 -1.68 4.89
CA VAL A 67 1.70 -0.88 3.97
C VAL A 67 2.81 -0.22 4.76
N VAL A 68 4.05 -0.34 4.29
CA VAL A 68 5.28 0.09 4.98
C VAL A 68 6.12 0.94 4.04
N ARG A 69 6.83 1.95 4.55
CA ARG A 69 7.90 2.66 3.81
C ARG A 69 9.19 1.83 3.76
N ASP A 70 9.78 1.72 2.58
CA ASP A 70 11.04 1.02 2.29
C ASP A 70 12.28 1.91 2.54
N PHE A 71 12.09 3.14 3.02
CA PHE A 71 13.21 3.95 3.48
C PHE A 71 13.89 3.24 4.67
N CYS A 72 15.21 3.05 4.60
CA CYS A 72 16.08 2.63 5.71
C CYS A 72 15.80 3.50 6.95
N TRP A 73 14.79 3.12 7.72
CA TRP A 73 14.35 3.90 8.85
C TRP A 73 15.12 3.40 10.05
N SER A 74 16.19 4.12 10.35
CA SER A 74 17.21 3.79 11.33
C SER A 74 17.98 2.51 10.99
N PRO A 75 18.78 2.47 9.89
CA PRO A 75 19.75 1.41 9.70
C PRO A 75 20.62 1.37 10.97
N VAL A 76 20.66 0.20 11.61
CA VAL A 76 21.48 0.01 12.79
C VAL A 76 22.90 -0.16 12.28
N ASP A 77 23.81 0.73 12.69
CA ASP A 77 25.23 0.53 12.48
C ASP A 77 25.68 -0.69 13.31
N ILE A 78 26.30 -1.67 12.67
CA ILE A 78 26.91 -2.86 13.31
C ILE A 78 28.37 -2.55 13.63
#